data_AF-A0A1E5Q153-F1
#
_entry.id   AF-A0A1E5Q153-F1
#
_cell.length_a   1.000
_cell.length_b   1.000
_cell.length_c   1.000
_cell.angle_alpha   90.00
_cell.angle_beta   90.00
_cell.angle_gamma   90.00
#
_symmetry.space_group_name_H-M   'P 1'
#
loop_
_entity.id
_entity.type
_entity.pdbx_description
1 polymer ?
#
loop_
_entity_poly.entity_id
_entity_poly.type
_entity_poly.pdbx_seq_one_letter_code
_entity_poly.pdbx_strand_id
1 'polypeptide(L)'
;MTLRASAAAVLAAASAASAALLVLAPQAVAAPVPQPQAATAETRAAAARAAAAPETLATVSRFFAREGKVSPETAQPRIAGEPVPVHHLSPEFVAGKAGAPVARLEFLASEAVSSDGQRAALWTARTEAGWQVVNIATGDDEFRYAQLGAEKLPGGTVFREPQIDAWYVAGGSRVLPLDEDAARAVGAGGTSLDAYRTRVTQAYGDKLPGSAYALRGAAGGVAEGSAEPDAAVSGVVGGAGALALGALGVLGVRRFRRSAEA
;
A
#
# COMPACT_ATOMS: atom_id res chain seq x y z
N MET A 1 -60.10 22.47 86.51
CA MET A 1 -59.19 21.31 86.58
C MET A 1 -59.31 20.57 85.25
N THR A 2 -58.37 20.84 84.34
CA THR A 2 -57.36 19.88 83.83
C THR A 2 -57.91 18.86 82.83
N LEU A 3 -57.35 18.84 81.60
CA LEU A 3 -56.50 17.74 81.08
C LEU A 3 -56.31 17.84 79.54
N ARG A 4 -55.03 17.70 79.10
CA ARG A 4 -54.44 16.92 77.96
C ARG A 4 -55.00 17.13 76.53
N ALA A 5 -54.28 16.99 75.40
CA ALA A 5 -52.89 16.81 74.92
C ALA A 5 -53.00 16.86 73.35
N SER A 6 -52.09 17.36 72.50
CA SER A 6 -50.94 16.67 71.86
C SER A 6 -50.71 17.24 70.43
N ALA A 7 -49.44 17.35 69.99
CA ALA A 7 -48.89 17.19 68.61
C ALA A 7 -49.35 18.15 67.46
N ALA A 8 -48.58 18.58 66.46
CA ALA A 8 -47.24 18.25 65.97
C ALA A 8 -46.63 19.41 65.12
N ALA A 9 -45.34 19.64 65.36
CA ALA A 9 -44.23 20.08 64.48
C ALA A 9 -44.45 21.00 63.26
N VAL A 10 -43.84 22.18 63.39
CA VAL A 10 -43.48 23.18 62.37
C VAL A 10 -42.32 22.69 61.51
N LEU A 11 -42.39 22.84 60.18
CA LEU A 11 -41.20 23.01 59.33
C LEU A 11 -41.54 23.88 58.10
N ALA A 12 -40.89 25.03 58.04
CA ALA A 12 -40.98 26.02 56.98
C ALA A 12 -39.81 25.85 55.97
N ALA A 13 -40.15 26.07 54.70
CA ALA A 13 -39.34 26.63 53.60
C ALA A 13 -37.86 26.19 53.40
N ALA A 14 -37.57 25.55 52.26
CA ALA A 14 -36.79 26.14 51.14
C ALA A 14 -36.16 25.07 50.22
N SER A 15 -36.29 25.30 48.90
CA SER A 15 -35.36 24.96 47.80
C SER A 15 -34.86 23.51 47.59
N ALA A 16 -35.19 22.94 46.43
CA ALA A 16 -34.27 22.06 45.70
C ALA A 16 -34.54 22.13 44.18
N ALA A 17 -33.70 22.90 43.48
CA ALA A 17 -33.58 22.83 42.04
C ALA A 17 -32.92 21.49 41.67
N SER A 18 -33.62 20.68 40.88
CA SER A 18 -33.08 19.44 40.30
C SER A 18 -32.04 19.79 39.24
N ALA A 19 -30.80 20.02 39.67
CA ALA A 19 -29.65 20.08 38.78
C ALA A 19 -29.35 18.66 38.26
N ALA A 20 -29.67 18.43 36.98
CA ALA A 20 -29.25 17.26 36.25
C ALA A 20 -27.71 17.25 36.14
N LEU A 21 -27.06 16.47 37.00
CA LEU A 21 -25.66 16.09 36.85
C LEU A 21 -25.54 15.11 35.68
N LEU A 22 -25.52 15.64 34.45
CA LEU A 22 -24.96 14.96 33.30
C LEU A 22 -23.46 14.77 33.57
N VAL A 23 -23.09 13.55 33.98
CA VAL A 23 -21.71 13.10 34.03
C VAL A 23 -21.14 13.21 32.61
N LEU A 24 -20.32 14.23 32.38
CA LEU A 24 -19.41 14.34 31.25
C LEU A 24 -18.38 13.20 31.37
N ALA A 25 -18.75 12.01 30.89
CA ALA A 25 -17.74 10.99 30.61
C ALA A 25 -16.78 11.58 29.56
N PRO A 26 -15.46 11.56 29.78
CA PRO A 26 -14.51 12.02 28.79
C PRO A 26 -14.70 11.17 27.53
N GLN A 27 -15.17 11.81 26.45
CA GLN A 27 -15.16 11.20 25.13
C GLN A 27 -13.70 10.94 24.79
N ALA A 28 -13.28 9.67 24.84
CA ALA A 28 -11.95 9.26 24.45
C ALA A 28 -11.79 9.55 22.95
N VAL A 29 -11.22 10.72 22.63
CA VAL A 29 -10.79 11.03 21.27
C VAL A 29 -9.68 10.05 20.94
N ALA A 30 -9.93 9.14 19.99
CA ALA A 30 -8.91 8.24 19.48
C ALA A 30 -7.73 9.08 18.98
N ALA A 31 -6.51 8.75 19.42
CA ALA A 31 -5.32 9.42 18.94
C ALA A 31 -5.25 9.35 17.41
N PRO A 32 -4.83 10.43 16.71
CA PRO A 32 -4.70 10.42 15.27
C PRO A 32 -3.82 9.26 14.80
N VAL A 33 -4.33 8.45 13.88
CA VAL A 33 -3.55 7.37 13.27
C VAL A 33 -2.54 7.98 12.30
N PRO A 34 -1.24 7.66 12.43
CA PRO A 34 -0.21 8.17 11.53
C PRO A 34 -0.55 7.91 10.06
N GLN A 35 -0.47 8.96 9.26
CA GLN A 35 -0.71 8.88 7.81
C GLN A 35 0.61 8.81 7.04
N PRO A 36 0.64 8.18 5.85
CA PRO A 36 1.78 8.27 4.96
C PRO A 36 2.09 9.72 4.57
N GLN A 37 3.32 9.96 4.11
CA GLN A 37 3.65 11.23 3.46
C GLN A 37 2.75 11.45 2.23
N ALA A 38 2.11 12.61 2.16
CA ALA A 38 1.26 12.98 1.04
C ALA A 38 2.08 13.32 -0.22
N ALA A 39 1.57 12.94 -1.38
CA ALA A 39 2.09 13.41 -2.67
C ALA A 39 1.61 14.86 -2.94
N THR A 40 2.56 15.80 -2.96
CA THR A 40 2.31 17.22 -3.21
C THR A 40 1.97 17.46 -4.69
N ALA A 41 1.32 18.59 -4.97
CA ALA A 41 1.02 19.01 -6.34
C ALA A 41 2.28 19.08 -7.23
N GLU A 42 3.41 19.56 -6.67
CA GLU A 42 4.68 19.61 -7.38
C GLU A 42 5.20 18.21 -7.75
N THR A 43 5.16 17.26 -6.81
CA THR A 43 5.60 15.88 -7.08
C THR A 43 4.70 15.18 -8.10
N ARG A 44 3.39 15.44 -8.06
CA ARG A 44 2.43 14.93 -9.07
C ARG A 44 2.70 15.50 -10.44
N ALA A 45 2.90 16.81 -10.55
CA ALA A 45 3.24 17.45 -11.82
C ALA A 45 4.58 16.94 -12.40
N ALA A 46 5.59 16.72 -11.54
CA ALA A 46 6.86 16.14 -11.98
C ALA A 46 6.70 14.70 -12.48
N ALA A 47 5.90 13.87 -11.79
CA ALA A 47 5.61 12.52 -12.25
C ALA A 47 4.81 12.49 -13.56
N ALA A 48 3.79 13.34 -13.69
CA ALA A 48 3.02 13.48 -14.92
C ALA A 48 3.90 13.85 -16.12
N ARG A 49 4.85 14.78 -15.93
CA ARG A 49 5.82 15.14 -16.98
C ARG A 49 6.72 13.97 -17.38
N ALA A 50 7.21 13.18 -16.41
CA ALA A 50 8.03 12.00 -16.71
C ALA A 50 7.23 10.92 -17.47
N ALA A 51 5.97 10.70 -17.10
CA ALA A 51 5.08 9.76 -17.78
C ALA A 51 4.74 10.20 -19.22
N ALA A 52 4.57 11.50 -19.44
CA ALA A 52 4.23 12.08 -20.74
C ALA A 52 5.45 12.37 -21.65
N ALA A 53 6.67 12.06 -21.19
CA ALA A 53 7.88 12.34 -21.96
C ALA A 53 7.91 11.52 -23.26
N PRO A 54 8.40 12.08 -24.40
CA PRO A 54 8.37 11.41 -25.70
C PRO A 54 9.02 10.03 -25.71
N GLU A 55 10.16 9.87 -25.03
CA GLU A 55 10.88 8.61 -24.88
C GLU A 55 10.13 7.58 -24.05
N THR A 56 9.40 8.04 -23.03
CA THR A 56 8.49 7.21 -22.24
C THR A 56 7.36 6.71 -23.14
N LEU A 57 6.69 7.60 -23.87
CA LEU A 57 5.59 7.24 -24.77
C LEU A 57 6.05 6.28 -25.88
N ALA A 58 7.25 6.45 -26.44
CA ALA A 58 7.82 5.50 -27.38
C ALA A 58 8.02 4.10 -26.76
N THR A 59 8.38 4.04 -25.48
CA THR A 59 8.50 2.78 -24.73
C THR A 59 7.13 2.15 -24.48
N VAL A 60 6.14 2.95 -24.13
CA VAL A 60 4.75 2.50 -23.94
C VAL A 60 4.13 2.00 -25.24
N SER A 61 4.39 2.65 -26.38
CA SER A 61 3.99 2.14 -27.71
C SER A 61 4.49 0.72 -27.95
N ARG A 62 5.78 0.47 -27.68
CA ARG A 62 6.36 -0.88 -27.80
C ARG A 62 5.76 -1.84 -26.79
N PHE A 63 5.42 -1.37 -25.58
CA PHE A 63 4.75 -2.18 -24.56
C PHE A 63 3.39 -2.68 -25.03
N PHE A 64 2.52 -1.79 -25.55
CA PHE A 64 1.20 -2.18 -26.08
C PHE A 64 1.29 -3.10 -27.30
N ALA A 65 2.32 -2.92 -28.13
CA ALA A 65 2.51 -3.75 -29.31
C ALA A 65 2.95 -5.20 -29.02
N ARG A 66 3.34 -5.54 -27.78
CA ARG A 66 3.87 -6.87 -27.45
C ARG A 66 2.91 -8.02 -27.75
N GLU A 67 1.61 -7.80 -27.64
CA GLU A 67 0.59 -8.81 -27.94
C GLU A 67 0.19 -8.86 -29.42
N GLY A 68 0.73 -7.99 -30.28
CA GLY A 68 0.48 -7.97 -31.73
C GLY A 68 -0.88 -7.45 -32.17
N LYS A 69 -1.72 -6.95 -31.24
CA LYS A 69 -3.03 -6.35 -31.55
C LYS A 69 -2.93 -4.95 -32.17
N VAL A 70 -1.82 -4.26 -31.89
CA VAL A 70 -1.51 -2.91 -32.38
C VAL A 70 -0.02 -2.83 -32.70
N SER A 71 0.35 -2.03 -33.70
CA SER A 71 1.77 -1.77 -34.00
C SER A 71 2.31 -0.66 -33.10
N PRO A 72 3.63 -0.58 -32.84
CA PRO A 72 4.21 0.53 -32.08
C PRO A 72 3.84 1.91 -32.65
N GLU A 73 3.76 2.03 -33.98
CA GLU A 73 3.44 3.27 -34.69
C GLU A 73 1.96 3.66 -34.54
N THR A 74 1.07 2.67 -34.51
CA THR A 74 -0.38 2.90 -34.39
C THR A 74 -0.88 2.94 -32.96
N ALA A 75 -0.10 2.47 -31.98
CA ALA A 75 -0.49 2.42 -30.56
C ALA A 75 -0.82 3.82 -29.99
N GLN A 76 -0.10 4.86 -30.42
CA GLN A 76 -0.35 6.27 -30.07
C GLN A 76 -0.81 6.47 -28.60
N PRO A 77 0.01 6.04 -27.62
CA PRO A 77 -0.38 6.08 -26.22
C PRO A 77 -0.53 7.52 -25.73
N ARG A 78 -1.56 7.75 -24.92
CA ARG A 78 -1.80 9.03 -24.24
C ARG A 78 -1.90 8.83 -22.73
N ILE A 79 -1.38 9.78 -21.96
CA ILE A 79 -1.58 9.80 -20.51
C ILE A 79 -2.99 10.30 -20.20
N ALA A 80 -3.71 9.59 -19.35
CA ALA A 80 -5.06 9.91 -18.91
C ALA A 80 -5.07 10.29 -17.43
N GLY A 81 -5.77 11.39 -17.11
CA GLY A 81 -5.98 11.85 -15.75
C GLY A 81 -4.72 12.32 -15.02
N GLU A 82 -4.87 12.57 -13.72
CA GLU A 82 -3.79 12.95 -12.82
C GLU A 82 -3.11 11.71 -12.21
N PRO A 83 -1.80 11.75 -11.91
CA PRO A 83 -1.13 10.64 -11.26
C PRO A 83 -1.74 10.34 -9.88
N VAL A 84 -2.00 9.07 -9.58
CA VAL A 84 -2.49 8.59 -8.29
C VAL A 84 -1.33 8.11 -7.40
N PRO A 85 -1.38 8.34 -6.07
CA PRO A 85 -0.34 7.86 -5.18
C PRO A 85 -0.48 6.35 -4.96
N VAL A 86 0.61 5.62 -5.16
CA VAL A 86 0.72 4.19 -4.87
C VAL A 86 1.49 4.04 -3.57
N HIS A 87 0.80 3.56 -2.54
CA HIS A 87 1.42 3.28 -1.25
C HIS A 87 1.71 1.79 -1.09
N HIS A 88 2.86 1.46 -0.53
CA HIS A 88 3.21 0.09 -0.13
C HIS A 88 3.17 -0.04 1.39
N LEU A 89 2.87 -1.25 1.87
CA LEU A 89 3.01 -1.64 3.26
C LEU A 89 4.37 -1.14 3.82
N SER A 90 4.31 -0.37 4.89
CA SER A 90 5.50 0.27 5.46
C SER A 90 6.37 -0.77 6.19
N PRO A 91 7.66 -0.91 5.83
CA PRO A 91 8.59 -1.75 6.58
C PRO A 91 8.70 -1.35 8.06
N GLU A 92 8.57 -0.05 8.38
CA GLU A 92 8.60 0.41 9.77
C GLU A 92 7.38 -0.04 10.57
N PHE A 93 6.21 -0.10 9.92
CA PHE A 93 4.99 -0.63 10.54
C PHE A 93 5.10 -2.13 10.78
N VAL A 94 5.67 -2.85 9.81
CA VAL A 94 5.99 -4.28 9.92
C VAL A 94 7.02 -4.54 11.03
N ALA A 95 7.98 -3.65 11.22
CA ALA A 95 8.96 -3.72 12.31
C ALA A 95 8.36 -3.40 13.69
N GLY A 96 7.08 -3.02 13.76
CA GLY A 96 6.43 -2.66 15.02
C GLY A 96 6.84 -1.28 15.57
N LYS A 97 7.49 -0.42 14.78
CA LYS A 97 7.91 0.91 15.23
C LYS A 97 6.69 1.74 15.66
N ALA A 98 6.80 2.36 16.84
CA ALA A 98 5.77 3.24 17.37
C ALA A 98 5.59 4.44 16.42
N GLY A 99 4.33 4.81 16.13
CA GLY A 99 4.02 5.93 15.24
C GLY A 99 4.29 5.68 13.75
N ALA A 100 4.74 4.50 13.34
CA ALA A 100 4.91 4.20 11.92
C ALA A 100 3.53 4.12 11.21
N PRO A 101 3.35 4.80 10.06
CA PRO A 101 2.14 4.70 9.26
C PRO A 101 2.05 3.31 8.62
N VAL A 102 0.83 2.80 8.43
CA VAL A 102 0.59 1.46 7.82
C VAL A 102 1.21 1.33 6.43
N ALA A 103 1.26 2.43 5.70
CA ALA A 103 1.80 2.47 4.36
C ALA A 103 2.74 3.67 4.18
N ARG A 104 3.58 3.60 3.17
CA ARG A 104 4.45 4.70 2.73
C ARG A 104 4.21 4.96 1.25
N LEU A 105 4.28 6.22 0.84
CA LEU A 105 4.25 6.57 -0.57
C LEU A 105 5.47 5.93 -1.24
N GLU A 106 5.22 5.15 -2.28
CA GLU A 106 6.28 4.47 -3.02
C GLU A 106 6.39 5.04 -4.43
N PHE A 107 5.26 5.15 -5.13
CA PHE A 107 5.23 5.62 -6.51
C PHE A 107 4.09 6.61 -6.76
N LEU A 108 4.18 7.31 -7.88
CA LEU A 108 3.05 7.98 -8.51
C LEU A 108 2.72 7.24 -9.80
N ALA A 109 1.49 6.74 -9.92
CA ALA A 109 1.02 6.01 -11.09
C ALA A 109 0.25 6.92 -12.04
N SER A 110 0.68 6.99 -13.29
CA SER A 110 -0.04 7.61 -14.40
C SER A 110 -0.67 6.55 -15.28
N GLU A 111 -1.88 6.81 -15.77
CA GLU A 111 -2.57 5.87 -16.66
C GLU A 111 -2.19 6.18 -18.10
N ALA A 112 -1.80 5.17 -18.88
CA ALA A 112 -1.63 5.28 -20.31
C ALA A 112 -2.70 4.49 -21.05
N VAL A 113 -3.28 5.09 -22.10
CA VAL A 113 -4.32 4.48 -22.93
C VAL A 113 -3.86 4.47 -24.38
N SER A 114 -3.81 3.28 -24.98
CA SER A 114 -3.53 3.05 -26.39
C SER A 114 -4.71 3.49 -27.28
N SER A 115 -4.48 3.62 -28.59
CA SER A 115 -5.50 3.92 -29.59
C SER A 115 -6.56 2.82 -29.71
N ASP A 116 -6.19 1.58 -29.43
CA ASP A 116 -7.06 0.40 -29.43
C ASP A 116 -7.74 0.14 -28.06
N GLY A 117 -7.57 1.04 -27.10
CA GLY A 117 -8.20 0.97 -25.78
C GLY A 117 -7.45 0.15 -24.74
N GLN A 118 -6.30 -0.45 -25.07
CA GLN A 118 -5.44 -1.07 -24.06
C GLN A 118 -5.00 -0.04 -23.01
N ARG A 119 -4.94 -0.47 -21.74
CA ARG A 119 -4.57 0.36 -20.59
C ARG A 119 -3.29 -0.16 -19.95
N ALA A 120 -2.45 0.76 -19.49
CA ALA A 120 -1.27 0.46 -18.70
C ALA A 120 -1.08 1.46 -17.57
N ALA A 121 -0.54 1.01 -16.45
CA ALA A 121 -0.11 1.84 -15.35
C ALA A 121 1.39 2.09 -15.43
N LEU A 122 1.79 3.37 -15.41
CA LEU A 122 3.18 3.83 -15.40
C LEU A 122 3.53 4.28 -13.99
N TRP A 123 4.38 3.54 -13.29
CA TRP A 123 4.86 3.95 -11.98
C TRP A 123 6.08 4.85 -12.10
N THR A 124 6.01 6.01 -11.48
CA THR A 124 7.08 7.00 -11.46
C THR A 124 7.64 7.13 -10.06
N ALA A 125 8.98 7.12 -9.94
CA ALA A 125 9.71 7.34 -8.70
C ALA A 125 10.73 8.48 -8.88
N ARG A 126 11.17 9.06 -7.77
CA ARG A 126 12.33 9.96 -7.76
C ARG A 126 13.60 9.13 -7.68
N THR A 127 14.46 9.27 -8.68
CA THR A 127 15.80 8.67 -8.76
C THR A 127 16.86 9.77 -8.65
N GLU A 128 18.14 9.38 -8.71
CA GLU A 128 19.26 10.32 -8.80
C GLU A 128 19.18 11.22 -10.04
N ALA A 129 18.58 10.73 -11.13
CA ALA A 129 18.38 11.47 -12.36
C ALA A 129 17.08 12.31 -12.38
N GLY A 130 16.33 12.33 -11.26
CA GLY A 130 15.05 13.03 -11.14
C GLY A 130 13.85 12.08 -11.21
N TRP A 131 12.68 12.60 -11.56
CA TRP A 131 11.47 11.77 -11.67
C TRP A 131 11.51 10.94 -12.95
N GLN A 132 11.38 9.61 -12.82
CA GLN A 132 11.46 8.68 -13.93
C GLN A 132 10.40 7.58 -13.81
N VAL A 133 9.89 7.13 -14.95
CA VAL A 133 9.07 5.91 -15.02
C VAL A 133 9.98 4.72 -14.74
N VAL A 134 9.67 3.98 -13.69
CA VAL A 134 10.45 2.83 -13.23
C VAL A 134 9.75 1.49 -13.47
N ASN A 135 8.44 1.51 -13.78
CA ASN A 135 7.68 0.32 -14.11
C ASN A 135 6.51 0.65 -15.06
N ILE A 136 6.18 -0.29 -15.95
CA ILE A 136 4.98 -0.27 -16.80
C ILE A 136 4.27 -1.61 -16.59
N ALA A 137 3.03 -1.57 -16.12
CA ALA A 137 2.19 -2.74 -15.90
C ALA A 137 0.94 -2.69 -16.78
N THR A 138 0.46 -3.85 -17.25
CA THR A 138 -0.81 -3.96 -17.95
C THR A 138 -1.97 -3.76 -16.97
N GLY A 139 -3.02 -3.07 -17.40
CA GLY A 139 -4.23 -2.85 -16.59
C GLY A 139 -4.24 -1.49 -15.88
N ASP A 140 -5.09 -1.40 -14.87
CA ASP A 140 -5.51 -0.14 -14.22
C ASP A 140 -5.76 -0.28 -12.72
N ASP A 141 -5.17 -1.31 -12.08
CA ASP A 141 -5.45 -1.68 -10.69
C ASP A 141 -5.26 -0.51 -9.72
N GLU A 142 -4.21 0.31 -9.89
CA GLU A 142 -3.94 1.47 -9.06
C GLU A 142 -5.11 2.46 -9.05
N PHE A 143 -5.73 2.69 -10.21
CA PHE A 143 -6.83 3.63 -10.38
C PHE A 143 -8.14 3.03 -9.87
N ARG A 144 -8.39 1.77 -10.22
CA ARG A 144 -9.58 1.03 -9.78
C ARG A 144 -9.63 0.90 -8.26
N TYR A 145 -8.51 0.54 -7.63
CA TYR A 145 -8.45 0.41 -6.17
C TYR A 145 -8.38 1.75 -5.46
N ALA A 146 -7.79 2.80 -6.05
CA ALA A 146 -7.89 4.16 -5.51
C ALA A 146 -9.35 4.60 -5.42
N GLN A 147 -10.13 4.40 -6.49
CA GLN A 147 -11.56 4.70 -6.52
C GLN A 147 -12.34 3.85 -5.50
N LEU A 148 -12.17 2.53 -5.56
CA LEU A 148 -12.88 1.62 -4.65
C LEU A 148 -12.56 1.89 -3.18
N GLY A 149 -11.32 2.25 -2.87
CA GLY A 149 -10.92 2.64 -1.52
C GLY A 149 -11.59 3.92 -1.05
N ALA A 150 -11.66 4.94 -1.91
CA ALA A 150 -12.39 6.18 -1.62
C ALA A 150 -13.89 5.94 -1.38
N GLU A 151 -14.49 5.00 -2.10
CA GLU A 151 -15.88 4.58 -1.93
C GLU A 151 -16.11 3.79 -0.62
N LYS A 152 -15.25 2.79 -0.35
CA LYS A 152 -15.39 1.92 0.84
C LYS A 152 -15.04 2.61 2.15
N LEU A 153 -14.04 3.48 2.14
CA LEU A 153 -13.55 4.16 3.33
C LEU A 153 -13.06 5.57 2.98
N PRO A 154 -13.98 6.55 2.88
CA PRO A 154 -13.64 7.93 2.53
C PRO A 154 -12.55 8.51 3.43
N GLY A 155 -11.54 9.12 2.82
CA GLY A 155 -10.36 9.66 3.51
C GLY A 155 -9.35 8.60 3.97
N GLY A 156 -9.59 7.32 3.67
CA GLY A 156 -8.64 6.25 3.93
C GLY A 156 -7.44 6.26 2.98
N THR A 157 -6.35 5.66 3.43
CA THR A 157 -5.15 5.40 2.62
C THR A 157 -5.29 4.05 1.92
N VAL A 158 -5.33 4.06 0.59
CA VAL A 158 -5.19 2.83 -0.22
C VAL A 158 -3.72 2.43 -0.29
N PHE A 159 -3.44 1.15 -0.08
CA PHE A 159 -2.08 0.62 -0.14
C PHE A 159 -2.04 -0.85 -0.56
N ARG A 160 -0.88 -1.25 -1.09
CA ARG A 160 -0.58 -2.63 -1.50
C ARG A 160 0.32 -3.32 -0.48
N GLU A 161 0.09 -4.62 -0.28
CA GLU A 161 1.02 -5.56 0.36
C GLU A 161 1.67 -6.40 -0.74
N PRO A 162 2.87 -6.02 -1.23
CA PRO A 162 3.46 -6.66 -2.40
C PRO A 162 3.70 -8.16 -2.25
N GLN A 163 3.92 -8.63 -1.02
CA GLN A 163 4.27 -10.02 -0.71
C GLN A 163 3.18 -11.02 -1.09
N ILE A 164 1.92 -10.59 -1.08
CA ILE A 164 0.76 -11.44 -1.41
C ILE A 164 -0.13 -10.81 -2.48
N ASP A 165 0.37 -9.79 -3.19
CA ASP A 165 -0.36 -9.04 -4.22
C ASP A 165 -1.72 -8.51 -3.77
N ALA A 166 -1.85 -8.13 -2.49
CA ALA A 166 -3.12 -7.72 -1.90
C ALA A 166 -3.27 -6.19 -1.83
N TRP A 167 -4.48 -5.72 -2.09
CA TRP A 167 -4.86 -4.30 -1.99
C TRP A 167 -5.82 -4.02 -0.83
N TYR A 168 -5.54 -2.96 -0.09
CA TYR A 168 -6.29 -2.57 1.11
C TYR A 168 -6.62 -1.07 1.10
N VAL A 169 -7.63 -0.70 1.88
CA VAL A 169 -7.81 0.68 2.36
C VAL A 169 -7.78 0.70 3.88
N ALA A 170 -6.98 1.61 4.47
CA ALA A 170 -6.88 1.79 5.91
C ALA A 170 -7.33 3.19 6.33
N GLY A 171 -8.09 3.28 7.40
CA GLY A 171 -8.61 4.53 7.94
C GLY A 171 -9.13 4.35 9.35
N GLY A 172 -8.79 5.29 10.25
CA GLY A 172 -8.99 5.10 11.68
C GLY A 172 -8.38 3.78 12.16
N SER A 173 -9.14 3.00 12.92
CA SER A 173 -8.71 1.71 13.46
C SER A 173 -9.00 0.51 12.54
N ARG A 174 -9.34 0.72 11.26
CA ARG A 174 -9.80 -0.32 10.34
C ARG A 174 -8.87 -0.50 9.14
N VAL A 175 -8.78 -1.74 8.68
CA VAL A 175 -8.17 -2.13 7.40
C VAL A 175 -9.18 -2.99 6.65
N LEU A 176 -9.61 -2.55 5.47
CA LEU A 176 -10.60 -3.22 4.64
C LEU A 176 -9.96 -3.78 3.36
N PRO A 177 -10.37 -4.99 2.91
CA PRO A 177 -9.86 -5.56 1.67
C PRO A 177 -10.48 -4.88 0.44
N LEU A 178 -9.67 -4.68 -0.59
CA LEU A 178 -10.10 -4.18 -1.89
C LEU A 178 -10.13 -5.28 -2.96
N ASP A 179 -9.45 -6.39 -2.72
CA ASP A 179 -9.39 -7.54 -3.62
C ASP A 179 -9.52 -8.89 -2.90
N GLU A 180 -9.46 -9.97 -3.67
CA GLU A 180 -9.62 -11.34 -3.17
C GLU A 180 -8.44 -11.79 -2.29
N ASP A 181 -7.21 -11.39 -2.64
CA ASP A 181 -6.01 -11.70 -1.86
C ASP A 181 -6.06 -11.04 -0.48
N ALA A 182 -6.47 -9.78 -0.42
CA ALA A 182 -6.73 -9.06 0.81
C ALA A 182 -7.86 -9.70 1.62
N ALA A 183 -8.98 -10.05 0.97
CA ALA A 183 -10.11 -10.67 1.64
C ALA A 183 -9.74 -12.04 2.23
N ARG A 184 -8.89 -12.82 1.54
CA ARG A 184 -8.33 -14.07 2.07
C ARG A 184 -7.41 -13.83 3.26
N ALA A 185 -6.65 -12.74 3.26
CA ALA A 185 -5.70 -12.43 4.33
C ALA A 185 -6.34 -11.84 5.60
N VAL A 186 -7.41 -11.04 5.49
CA VAL A 186 -8.02 -10.34 6.64
C VAL A 186 -9.52 -10.59 6.84
N GLY A 187 -10.12 -11.44 6.01
CA GLY A 187 -11.57 -11.68 5.96
C GLY A 187 -12.32 -10.62 5.15
N ALA A 188 -13.48 -10.99 4.61
CA ALA A 188 -14.31 -10.10 3.76
C ALA A 188 -14.76 -8.81 4.47
N GLY A 189 -14.95 -8.86 5.80
CA GLY A 189 -15.29 -7.70 6.62
C GLY A 189 -14.08 -6.82 7.02
N GLY A 190 -12.87 -7.20 6.64
CA GLY A 190 -11.65 -6.56 7.09
C GLY A 190 -11.31 -6.83 8.55
N THR A 191 -10.29 -6.13 9.05
CA THR A 191 -9.73 -6.32 10.38
C THR A 191 -9.44 -4.98 11.07
N SER A 192 -9.02 -5.02 12.33
CA SER A 192 -8.49 -3.83 13.01
C SER A 192 -7.06 -3.54 12.57
N LEU A 193 -6.63 -2.28 12.69
CA LEU A 193 -5.26 -1.89 12.36
C LEU A 193 -4.22 -2.63 13.21
N ASP A 194 -4.52 -2.90 14.48
CA ASP A 194 -3.61 -3.62 15.39
C ASP A 194 -3.52 -5.11 15.07
N ALA A 195 -4.64 -5.74 14.72
CA ALA A 195 -4.65 -7.12 14.26
C ALA A 195 -3.91 -7.25 12.92
N TYR A 196 -4.09 -6.28 12.01
CA TYR A 196 -3.33 -6.20 10.78
C TYR A 196 -1.82 -6.06 11.04
N ARG A 197 -1.42 -5.16 11.95
CA ARG A 197 -0.03 -4.99 12.40
C ARG A 197 0.55 -6.29 12.92
N THR A 198 -0.17 -6.98 13.79
CA THR A 198 0.24 -8.26 14.37
C THR A 198 0.50 -9.29 13.27
N ARG A 199 -0.42 -9.43 12.30
CA ARG A 199 -0.28 -10.37 11.18
C ARG A 199 0.97 -10.07 10.35
N VAL A 200 1.16 -8.84 9.90
CA VAL A 200 2.30 -8.50 9.02
C VAL A 200 3.63 -8.57 9.75
N THR A 201 3.65 -8.22 11.04
CA THR A 201 4.85 -8.36 11.88
C THR A 201 5.24 -9.83 12.02
N GLN A 202 4.26 -10.71 12.27
CA GLN A 202 4.50 -12.16 12.33
C GLN A 202 4.94 -12.73 10.98
N ALA A 203 4.37 -12.26 9.87
CA ALA A 203 4.67 -12.78 8.54
C ALA A 203 6.03 -12.33 7.99
N TYR A 204 6.46 -11.10 8.31
CA TYR A 204 7.57 -10.43 7.63
C TYR A 204 8.59 -9.75 8.55
N GLY A 205 8.29 -9.57 9.84
CA GLY A 205 9.16 -8.81 10.76
C GLY A 205 10.56 -9.40 10.88
N ASP A 206 10.68 -10.72 10.77
CA ASP A 206 11.95 -11.44 10.78
C ASP A 206 12.69 -11.42 9.43
N LYS A 207 12.12 -10.84 8.37
CA LYS A 207 12.67 -10.79 6.99
C LYS A 207 13.10 -9.40 6.56
N LEU A 208 12.96 -8.40 7.42
CA LEU A 208 13.35 -7.02 7.11
C LEU A 208 14.89 -6.87 7.02
N PRO A 209 15.40 -5.85 6.31
CA PRO A 209 16.83 -5.52 6.35
C PRO A 209 17.34 -5.38 7.80
N GLY A 210 18.48 -6.00 8.10
CA GLY A 210 19.04 -6.05 9.46
C GLY A 210 18.47 -7.14 10.37
N SER A 211 17.47 -7.91 9.92
CA SER A 211 16.97 -9.09 10.64
C SER A 211 17.98 -10.23 10.67
N ALA A 212 17.80 -11.18 11.59
CA ALA A 212 18.60 -12.41 11.63
C ALA A 212 18.47 -13.23 10.34
N TYR A 213 17.31 -13.18 9.66
CA TYR A 213 17.13 -13.79 8.33
C TYR A 213 18.03 -13.11 7.29
N ALA A 214 18.06 -11.78 7.25
CA ALA A 214 18.91 -11.02 6.33
C ALA A 214 20.41 -11.25 6.60
N LEU A 215 20.80 -11.32 7.87
CA LEU A 215 22.19 -11.57 8.28
C LEU A 215 22.71 -12.98 7.93
N ARG A 216 21.81 -13.96 7.73
CA ARG A 216 22.18 -15.33 7.30
C ARG A 216 22.29 -15.48 5.78
N GLY A 217 22.33 -14.39 5.01
CA GLY A 217 22.50 -14.42 3.56
C GLY A 217 21.26 -14.85 2.76
N ALA A 218 20.17 -15.24 3.42
CA ALA A 218 18.94 -15.72 2.78
C ALA A 218 18.06 -14.60 2.17
N ALA A 219 18.48 -13.33 2.30
CA ALA A 219 17.80 -12.19 1.70
C ALA A 219 18.14 -11.99 0.20
N GLY A 220 19.16 -12.68 -0.31
CA GLY A 220 19.42 -12.83 -1.74
C GLY A 220 19.38 -14.32 -2.06
N GLY A 221 18.46 -14.76 -2.92
CA GLY A 221 18.33 -16.17 -3.28
C GLY A 221 19.55 -16.69 -4.03
N VAL A 222 20.59 -17.09 -3.32
CA VAL A 222 21.56 -18.13 -3.68
C VAL A 222 22.05 -18.69 -2.34
N ALA A 223 21.46 -19.80 -1.90
CA ALA A 223 22.19 -20.67 -0.99
C ALA A 223 23.36 -21.21 -1.80
N GLU A 224 24.59 -20.82 -1.48
CA GLU A 224 25.78 -21.46 -2.01
C GLU A 224 25.68 -22.94 -1.68
N GLY A 225 25.54 -23.74 -2.75
CA GLY A 225 25.63 -25.18 -2.67
C GLY A 225 26.94 -25.55 -2.00
N SER A 226 26.81 -26.38 -0.97
CA SER A 226 27.89 -27.02 -0.24
C SER A 226 28.97 -27.50 -1.21
N ALA A 227 30.18 -27.01 -1.01
CA ALA A 227 31.35 -27.45 -1.74
C ALA A 227 31.59 -28.95 -1.48
N GLU A 228 31.55 -29.76 -2.53
CA GLU A 228 32.35 -30.99 -2.61
C GLU A 228 33.54 -30.73 -3.54
N PRO A 229 34.77 -31.18 -3.18
CA PRO A 229 35.95 -31.00 -4.01
C PRO A 229 36.12 -32.20 -4.93
N ASP A 230 36.15 -32.01 -6.25
CA ASP A 230 37.24 -32.58 -7.06
C ASP A 230 37.28 -32.08 -8.51
N ALA A 231 38.46 -32.29 -9.09
CA ALA A 231 38.86 -32.29 -10.49
C ALA A 231 39.20 -30.95 -11.15
N ALA A 232 40.51 -30.70 -11.12
CA ALA A 232 41.24 -29.71 -11.89
C ALA A 232 40.96 -29.76 -13.41
N VAL A 233 40.76 -28.57 -14.00
CA VAL A 233 41.13 -28.29 -15.39
C VAL A 233 41.76 -26.89 -15.45
N SER A 234 43.00 -26.83 -15.92
CA SER A 234 43.77 -25.62 -16.16
C SER A 234 43.45 -24.97 -17.51
N GLY A 235 43.48 -23.62 -17.54
CA GLY A 235 43.59 -22.77 -18.73
C GLY A 235 42.26 -22.11 -19.14
N VAL A 236 42.11 -20.80 -19.37
CA VAL A 236 43.05 -19.72 -19.70
C VAL A 236 42.46 -18.38 -19.20
N VAL A 237 43.37 -17.47 -18.88
CA VAL A 237 43.23 -16.08 -18.40
C VAL A 237 42.45 -15.18 -19.36
N GLY A 238 41.58 -14.30 -18.81
CA GLY A 238 40.99 -13.20 -19.57
C GLY A 238 40.04 -12.27 -18.78
N GLY A 239 40.60 -11.34 -18.00
CA GLY A 239 40.13 -9.94 -17.91
C GLY A 239 38.81 -9.58 -17.20
N ALA A 240 38.96 -9.04 -15.97
CA ALA A 240 38.37 -7.80 -15.45
C ALA A 240 36.85 -7.50 -15.58
N GLY A 241 36.22 -7.21 -14.43
CA GLY A 241 35.09 -6.28 -14.36
C GLY A 241 33.98 -6.65 -13.39
N ALA A 242 34.22 -6.49 -12.09
CA ALA A 242 33.15 -6.47 -11.09
C ALA A 242 32.32 -5.20 -11.26
N LEU A 243 31.01 -5.33 -11.49
CA LEU A 243 29.98 -4.40 -11.00
C LEU A 243 28.66 -5.17 -10.81
N ALA A 244 28.38 -5.46 -9.54
CA ALA A 244 27.08 -5.88 -9.06
C ALA A 244 26.17 -4.64 -8.95
N LEU A 245 24.99 -4.66 -9.55
CA LEU A 245 23.80 -3.95 -9.05
C LEU A 245 22.56 -4.72 -9.49
N GLY A 246 21.76 -5.13 -8.50
CA GLY A 246 20.60 -5.99 -8.64
C GLY A 246 19.40 -5.28 -9.28
N ALA A 247 18.76 -5.99 -10.19
CA ALA A 247 17.38 -5.76 -10.60
C ALA A 247 16.68 -7.12 -10.65
N LEU A 248 16.07 -7.53 -9.53
CA LEU A 248 15.17 -8.68 -9.50
C LEU A 248 13.83 -8.25 -10.10
N GLY A 249 13.70 -8.38 -11.42
CA GLY A 249 12.43 -8.31 -12.12
C GLY A 249 11.63 -9.58 -11.87
N VAL A 250 10.57 -9.49 -11.07
CA VAL A 250 9.58 -10.57 -10.97
C VAL A 250 8.71 -10.51 -12.24
N LEU A 251 9.03 -11.35 -13.21
CA LEU A 251 8.15 -11.66 -14.34
C LEU A 251 6.99 -12.54 -13.85
N GLY A 252 5.90 -11.91 -13.43
CA GLY A 252 4.62 -12.59 -13.19
C GLY A 252 3.87 -12.82 -14.49
N VAL A 253 4.04 -13.99 -15.11
CA VAL A 253 3.17 -14.46 -16.21
C VAL A 253 1.84 -14.90 -15.59
N ARG A 254 0.81 -14.06 -15.67
CA ARG A 254 -0.55 -14.44 -15.25
C ARG A 254 -1.31 -15.03 -16.44
N ARG A 255 -1.47 -16.36 -16.42
CA ARG A 255 -2.33 -17.11 -17.36
C ARG A 255 -3.80 -16.87 -16.97
N PHE A 256 -4.50 -16.03 -17.73
CA PHE A 256 -5.95 -15.88 -17.59
C PHE A 256 -6.66 -17.19 -17.91
N ARG A 257 -7.40 -17.73 -16.93
CA ARG A 257 -8.40 -18.76 -17.15
C ARG A 257 -9.63 -18.07 -17.73
N ARG A 258 -10.05 -18.49 -18.93
CA ARG A 258 -11.34 -18.12 -19.52
C ARG A 258 -12.45 -18.65 -18.62
N SER A 259 -13.29 -17.77 -18.09
CA SER A 259 -14.62 -18.16 -17.60
C SER A 259 -15.51 -18.32 -18.82
N ALA A 260 -16.00 -19.54 -19.02
CA ALA A 260 -17.06 -19.83 -19.97
C ALA A 260 -18.38 -19.25 -19.42
N GLU A 261 -19.14 -18.62 -20.31
CA GLU A 261 -20.51 -18.17 -20.07
C GLU A 261 -21.42 -19.36 -19.75
N ALA A 262 -22.32 -19.14 -18.80
CA ALA A 262 -23.63 -19.78 -18.71
C ALA A 262 -24.65 -18.67 -18.43
#